data_AF-A0A1F6I4Q7-F1
#
_entry.id   AF-A0A1F6I4Q7-F1
#
_cell.length_a   1.000
_cell.length_b   1.000
_cell.length_c   1.000
_cell.angle_alpha   90.00
_cell.angle_beta   90.00
_cell.angle_gamma   90.00
#
_symmetry.space_group_name_H-M   'P 1'
#
loop_
_entity.id
_entity.type
_entity.pdbx_description
1 polymer ?
#
loop_
_entity_poly.entity_id
_entity_poly.type
_entity_poly.pdbx_seq_one_letter_code
_entity_poly.pdbx_strand_id
1 'polypeptide(L)'
;MGERFKPTVIETGLWKGIDVAVARSITIKQYEKVPIILTRENVPSFTPSNYYQQWFMRNFVMEESGIYVSVRSRYAQIGLDIGDKAVGEIKQWLYNNSHLGEEGNFPNKIMPVITVENHGFRPVALGEGTRLFRFIKENFKSYLEDDKLVQAVKSGLIKIQGDRLGDWTYSYGEVAGHKLPRPTGIFIRINTENRRWIPPHPDNEPICIPDSGEGYRKIIDSLLKPIPEEKIRKILWIGETIKVTLDPSIDAILDTAAIRGIKTDKDILDENTWGVQLNSRVIDGGRTDWQIRTEIISQTSLDRIPNFAHLRFIKKPR
;
A
#
# COMPACT_ATOMS: atom_id res chain seq x y z
N MET A 1 12.76 14.37 -34.39
CA MET A 1 11.68 13.36 -34.52
C MET A 1 11.36 12.88 -33.13
N GLY A 2 10.24 13.32 -32.56
CA GLY A 2 9.83 12.90 -31.22
C GLY A 2 9.25 11.49 -31.27
N GLU A 3 9.78 10.59 -30.45
CA GLU A 3 9.16 9.28 -30.26
C GLU A 3 7.71 9.47 -29.83
N ARG A 4 6.77 8.97 -30.64
CA ARG A 4 5.36 8.93 -30.26
C ARG A 4 5.23 8.00 -29.06
N PHE A 5 4.89 8.57 -27.92
CA PHE A 5 4.55 7.84 -26.70
C PHE A 5 3.51 6.77 -27.03
N LYS A 6 3.88 5.48 -26.95
CA LYS A 6 2.93 4.37 -27.10
C LYS A 6 2.10 4.29 -25.82
N PRO A 7 0.75 4.34 -25.89
CA PRO A 7 -0.07 4.10 -24.72
C PRO A 7 0.29 2.73 -24.13
N THR A 8 0.61 2.69 -22.84
CA THR A 8 0.74 1.41 -22.15
C THR A 8 -0.66 0.89 -21.88
N VAL A 9 -1.19 0.07 -22.80
CA VAL A 9 -2.40 -0.71 -22.50
C VAL A 9 -2.00 -1.70 -21.42
N ILE A 10 -2.59 -1.59 -20.23
CA ILE A 10 -2.38 -2.54 -19.14
C ILE A 10 -3.19 -3.79 -19.50
N GLU A 11 -2.63 -4.63 -20.36
CA GLU A 11 -3.36 -5.78 -20.90
C GLU A 11 -3.48 -6.91 -19.87
N THR A 12 -2.59 -7.01 -18.87
CA THR A 12 -2.67 -8.04 -17.81
C THR A 12 -1.92 -7.62 -16.53
N GLY A 13 -2.39 -8.08 -15.35
CA GLY A 13 -1.66 -8.01 -14.08
C GLY A 13 -1.66 -6.66 -13.33
N LEU A 14 -0.58 -6.40 -12.60
CA LEU A 14 -0.38 -5.21 -11.77
C LEU A 14 0.61 -4.25 -12.46
N TRP A 15 0.16 -3.07 -12.85
CA TRP A 15 1.05 -2.01 -13.34
C TRP A 15 1.69 -1.28 -12.17
N LYS A 16 3.00 -1.01 -12.26
CA LYS A 16 3.80 -0.30 -11.26
C LYS A 16 4.51 0.86 -11.94
N GLY A 17 4.19 2.09 -11.53
CA GLY A 17 4.83 3.30 -12.02
C GLY A 17 6.27 3.45 -11.54
N ILE A 18 6.96 4.43 -12.11
CA ILE A 18 8.29 4.84 -11.64
C ILE A 18 8.16 5.49 -10.27
N ASP A 19 9.10 5.18 -9.37
CA ASP A 19 9.12 5.81 -8.05
C ASP A 19 9.24 7.33 -8.15
N VAL A 20 8.41 8.03 -7.39
CA VAL A 20 8.43 9.47 -7.21
C VAL A 20 9.58 9.84 -6.28
N ALA A 21 10.50 10.64 -6.80
CA ALA A 21 11.64 11.15 -6.04
C ALA A 21 11.35 12.54 -5.46
N VAL A 22 11.92 12.86 -4.31
CA VAL A 22 11.92 14.23 -3.79
C VAL A 22 12.86 15.10 -4.61
N ALA A 23 12.38 16.26 -5.04
CA ALA A 23 13.15 17.18 -5.89
C ALA A 23 14.24 17.96 -5.13
N ARG A 24 14.20 17.98 -3.80
CA ARG A 24 15.18 18.63 -2.94
C ARG A 24 15.20 17.96 -1.58
N SER A 25 16.29 18.15 -0.84
CA SER A 25 16.38 17.70 0.54
C SER A 25 15.32 18.39 1.41
N ILE A 26 14.59 17.61 2.22
CA ILE A 26 13.50 18.07 3.09
C ILE A 26 13.52 17.31 4.42
N THR A 27 13.08 17.97 5.48
CA THR A 27 12.79 17.34 6.77
C THR A 27 11.31 17.53 7.07
N ILE A 28 10.59 16.44 7.29
CA ILE A 28 9.14 16.44 7.54
C ILE A 28 8.90 16.18 9.03
N LYS A 29 8.44 17.18 9.76
CA LYS A 29 8.08 17.06 11.19
C LYS A 29 6.79 16.27 11.36
N GLN A 30 6.53 15.81 12.58
CA GLN A 30 5.28 15.10 12.89
C GLN A 30 4.05 15.94 12.50
N TYR A 31 3.13 15.31 11.77
CA TYR A 31 1.92 15.86 11.17
C TYR A 31 2.14 17.05 10.20
N GLU A 32 3.41 17.34 9.85
CA GLU A 32 3.72 18.28 8.80
C GLU A 32 3.34 17.68 7.44
N LYS A 33 2.79 18.54 6.60
CA LYS A 33 2.32 18.22 5.25
C LYS A 33 3.25 18.88 4.24
N VAL A 34 4.03 18.09 3.53
CA VAL A 34 4.98 18.60 2.54
C VAL A 34 4.50 18.27 1.13
N PRO A 35 4.44 19.27 0.23
CA PRO A 35 4.11 19.05 -1.17
C PRO A 35 5.26 18.36 -1.92
N ILE A 36 4.92 17.35 -2.73
CA ILE A 36 5.81 16.70 -3.69
C ILE A 36 5.23 16.84 -5.09
N ILE A 37 6.06 17.33 -6.01
CA ILE A 37 5.70 17.53 -7.40
C ILE A 37 5.86 16.21 -8.14
N LEU A 38 4.83 15.81 -8.89
CA LEU A 38 4.93 14.67 -9.78
C LEU A 38 5.53 15.04 -11.14
N THR A 39 6.07 14.05 -11.82
CA THR A 39 6.34 14.13 -13.26
C THR A 39 5.36 13.25 -14.02
N ARG A 40 5.24 13.48 -15.34
CA ARG A 40 4.35 12.70 -16.21
C ARG A 40 4.66 11.20 -16.16
N GLU A 41 5.92 10.82 -15.98
CA GLU A 41 6.37 9.43 -15.95
C GLU A 41 5.93 8.68 -14.69
N ASN A 42 5.56 9.41 -13.62
CA ASN A 42 5.11 8.80 -12.37
C ASN A 42 3.64 8.35 -12.43
N VAL A 43 2.84 8.91 -13.35
CA VAL A 43 1.40 8.69 -13.41
C VAL A 43 1.08 7.73 -14.56
N PRO A 44 0.14 6.76 -14.40
CA PRO A 44 -0.23 5.89 -15.49
C PRO A 44 -0.76 6.70 -16.68
N SER A 45 -0.30 6.37 -17.89
CA SER A 45 -0.83 6.98 -19.10
C SER A 45 -2.24 6.47 -19.38
N PHE A 46 -3.22 7.36 -19.41
CA PHE A 46 -4.55 7.07 -19.91
C PHE A 46 -4.71 7.77 -21.25
N THR A 47 -4.51 7.02 -22.33
CA THR A 47 -4.86 7.51 -23.67
C THR A 47 -6.15 6.82 -24.07
N PRO A 48 -7.32 7.47 -23.90
CA PRO A 48 -8.55 6.90 -24.42
C PRO A 48 -8.46 6.88 -25.94
N SER A 49 -8.67 5.72 -26.54
CA SER A 49 -8.54 5.51 -27.98
C SER A 49 -9.77 5.99 -28.76
N ASN A 50 -10.86 6.37 -28.09
CA ASN A 50 -12.06 6.93 -28.71
C ASN A 50 -12.93 7.73 -27.71
N TYR A 51 -13.90 8.48 -28.26
CA TYR A 51 -14.87 9.28 -27.51
C TYR A 51 -15.68 8.47 -26.48
N TYR A 52 -16.03 7.22 -26.78
CA TYR A 52 -16.76 6.36 -25.85
C TYR A 52 -15.90 5.99 -24.63
N GLN A 53 -14.60 5.73 -24.81
CA GLN A 53 -13.66 5.55 -23.71
C GLN A 53 -13.45 6.85 -22.93
N GLN A 54 -13.44 8.01 -23.57
CA GLN A 54 -13.41 9.30 -22.86
C GLN A 54 -14.65 9.48 -21.98
N TRP A 55 -15.84 9.22 -22.53
CA TRP A 55 -17.12 9.28 -21.80
C TRP A 55 -17.20 8.23 -20.69
N PHE A 56 -16.75 7.00 -20.94
CA PHE A 56 -16.68 5.93 -19.94
C PHE A 56 -15.66 6.26 -18.84
N MET A 57 -14.52 6.85 -19.18
CA MET A 57 -13.57 7.33 -18.17
C MET A 57 -14.14 8.45 -17.31
N ARG A 58 -14.93 9.33 -17.92
CA ARG A 58 -15.60 10.45 -17.25
C ARG A 58 -16.68 10.00 -16.26
N ASN A 59 -17.38 8.90 -16.56
CA ASN A 59 -18.56 8.46 -15.79
C ASN A 59 -18.36 7.20 -14.93
N PHE A 60 -17.39 6.31 -15.25
CA PHE A 60 -17.24 5.00 -14.59
C PHE A 60 -15.82 4.71 -14.05
N VAL A 61 -14.77 5.11 -14.77
CA VAL A 61 -13.37 4.75 -14.38
C VAL A 61 -12.89 5.49 -13.14
N MET A 62 -13.53 6.58 -12.72
CA MET A 62 -13.08 7.31 -11.52
C MET A 62 -13.38 6.55 -10.21
N GLU A 63 -14.51 5.85 -10.15
CA GLU A 63 -14.85 4.95 -9.03
C GLU A 63 -14.09 3.61 -9.12
N GLU A 64 -13.89 3.06 -10.33
CA GLU A 64 -13.25 1.75 -10.56
C GLU A 64 -11.79 1.79 -11.04
N SER A 65 -11.09 2.92 -10.94
CA SER A 65 -9.80 3.11 -11.65
C SER A 65 -8.69 2.15 -11.24
N GLY A 66 -8.83 1.49 -10.08
CA GLY A 66 -7.83 0.58 -9.54
C GLY A 66 -6.46 1.25 -9.31
N ILE A 67 -6.40 2.59 -9.30
CA ILE A 67 -5.18 3.35 -9.03
C ILE A 67 -5.01 3.48 -7.53
N TYR A 68 -3.83 3.11 -7.04
CA TYR A 68 -3.45 3.25 -5.65
C TYR A 68 -2.02 3.76 -5.53
N VAL A 69 -1.65 4.16 -4.31
CA VAL A 69 -0.27 4.51 -3.96
C VAL A 69 0.34 3.35 -3.19
N SER A 70 1.58 3.01 -3.54
CA SER A 70 2.44 2.15 -2.73
C SER A 70 3.65 2.92 -2.27
N VAL A 71 3.69 3.28 -0.98
CA VAL A 71 4.88 3.84 -0.33
C VAL A 71 5.90 2.73 -0.17
N ARG A 72 7.19 3.02 -0.38
CA ARG A 72 8.24 2.04 -0.13
C ARG A 72 8.26 1.74 1.36
N SER A 73 8.21 0.46 1.73
CA SER A 73 8.03 0.01 3.11
C SER A 73 9.00 0.67 4.11
N ARG A 74 10.25 0.95 3.71
CA ARG A 74 11.22 1.69 4.56
C ARG A 74 10.71 3.03 5.08
N TYR A 75 9.92 3.76 4.29
CA TYR A 75 9.38 5.07 4.64
C TYR A 75 8.03 4.97 5.35
N ALA A 76 7.20 3.98 4.96
CA ALA A 76 5.96 3.69 5.68
C ALA A 76 6.25 3.30 7.15
N GLN A 77 7.30 2.50 7.37
CA GLN A 77 7.72 2.02 8.70
C GLN A 77 8.14 3.15 9.65
N ILE A 78 8.51 4.31 9.13
CA ILE A 78 8.88 5.47 9.93
C ILE A 78 7.81 6.56 9.94
N GLY A 79 6.62 6.28 9.42
CA GLY A 79 5.46 7.17 9.52
C GLY A 79 5.11 7.99 8.30
N LEU A 80 5.81 7.83 7.17
CA LEU A 80 5.44 8.59 5.98
C LEU A 80 4.16 8.01 5.34
N ASP A 81 3.13 8.84 5.34
CA ASP A 81 1.83 8.62 4.72
C ASP A 81 1.67 9.55 3.50
N ILE A 82 1.10 9.01 2.44
CA ILE A 82 0.87 9.69 1.16
C ILE A 82 -0.59 9.46 0.74
N GLY A 83 -1.11 8.27 1.07
CA GLY A 83 -2.51 8.03 1.39
C GLY A 83 -3.50 8.15 0.23
N ASP A 84 -4.77 7.95 0.57
CA ASP A 84 -5.89 7.99 -0.37
C ASP A 84 -6.16 9.41 -0.90
N LYS A 85 -5.73 10.44 -0.17
CA LYS A 85 -5.86 11.83 -0.62
C LYS A 85 -5.06 12.07 -1.90
N ALA A 86 -3.83 11.56 -1.97
CA ALA A 86 -3.00 11.62 -3.18
C ALA A 86 -3.68 10.90 -4.36
N VAL A 87 -4.34 9.77 -4.09
CA VAL A 87 -5.12 9.04 -5.09
C VAL A 87 -6.29 9.90 -5.61
N GLY A 88 -7.05 10.54 -4.71
CA GLY A 88 -8.13 11.46 -5.07
C GLY A 88 -7.66 12.65 -5.90
N GLU A 89 -6.55 13.29 -5.49
CA GLU A 89 -5.93 14.41 -6.20
C GLU A 89 -5.50 14.02 -7.63
N ILE A 90 -4.92 12.82 -7.79
CA ILE A 90 -4.52 12.29 -9.10
C ILE A 90 -5.71 11.94 -9.96
N LYS A 91 -6.71 11.26 -9.40
CA LYS A 91 -7.94 10.95 -10.11
C LYS A 91 -8.57 12.25 -10.63
N GLN A 92 -8.73 13.25 -9.76
CA GLN A 92 -9.31 14.55 -10.16
C GLN A 92 -8.48 15.25 -11.23
N TRP A 93 -7.15 15.21 -11.12
CA TRP A 93 -6.27 15.78 -12.13
C TRP A 93 -6.40 15.05 -13.47
N LEU A 94 -6.44 13.72 -13.48
CA LEU A 94 -6.65 12.91 -14.68
C LEU A 94 -8.01 13.23 -15.32
N TYR A 95 -9.07 13.35 -14.51
CA TYR A 95 -10.40 13.74 -14.97
C TYR A 95 -10.37 15.08 -15.69
N ASN A 96 -9.80 16.11 -15.06
CA ASN A 96 -9.72 17.47 -15.60
C ASN A 96 -8.88 17.57 -16.89
N ASN A 97 -7.95 16.64 -17.12
CA ASN A 97 -7.04 16.66 -18.26
C ASN A 97 -7.35 15.59 -19.32
N SER A 98 -8.37 14.76 -19.13
CA SER A 98 -8.74 13.64 -20.01
C SER A 98 -9.15 14.03 -21.44
N HIS A 99 -9.51 15.30 -21.65
CA HIS A 99 -9.99 15.83 -22.94
C HIS A 99 -8.86 16.40 -23.82
N LEU A 100 -7.62 16.43 -23.33
CA LEU A 100 -6.46 17.01 -24.03
C LEU A 100 -5.78 16.02 -24.99
N GLY A 101 -6.47 14.94 -25.35
CA GLY A 101 -5.92 13.81 -26.09
C GLY A 101 -5.88 13.94 -27.61
N GLU A 102 -6.35 15.05 -28.21
CA GLU A 102 -6.45 15.16 -29.68
C GLU A 102 -5.24 15.81 -30.35
N GLU A 103 -4.41 16.56 -29.63
CA GLU A 103 -3.17 17.10 -30.18
C GLU A 103 -2.04 16.84 -29.19
N GLY A 104 -0.86 16.50 -29.70
CA GLY A 104 0.35 16.10 -28.96
C GLY A 104 0.89 17.07 -27.90
N ASN A 105 0.11 18.06 -27.48
CA ASN A 105 0.31 18.90 -26.32
C ASN A 105 -0.56 18.39 -25.17
N PHE A 106 -0.08 17.37 -24.44
CA PHE A 106 -0.25 17.44 -22.99
C PHE A 106 0.40 18.76 -22.62
N PRO A 107 -0.35 19.83 -22.30
CA PRO A 107 0.29 21.09 -22.00
C PRO A 107 1.19 20.82 -20.80
N ASN A 108 2.24 21.61 -20.63
CA ASN A 108 3.07 21.65 -19.42
C ASN A 108 2.27 22.10 -18.18
N LYS A 109 0.99 21.71 -18.09
CA LYS A 109 0.01 21.97 -17.05
C LYS A 109 0.50 21.32 -15.77
N ILE A 110 0.62 22.19 -14.78
CA ILE A 110 0.84 21.96 -13.35
C ILE A 110 0.55 20.50 -13.00
N MET A 111 1.62 19.74 -12.80
CA MET A 111 1.54 18.40 -12.26
C MET A 111 0.91 18.50 -10.87
N PRO A 112 0.03 17.55 -10.50
CA PRO A 112 -0.61 17.59 -9.19
C PRO A 112 0.46 17.54 -8.12
N VAL A 113 0.28 18.38 -7.12
CA VAL A 113 1.12 18.44 -5.94
C VAL A 113 0.53 17.51 -4.91
N ILE A 114 1.27 16.47 -4.56
CA ILE A 114 0.83 15.46 -3.60
C ILE A 114 1.34 15.80 -2.22
N THR A 115 0.48 15.64 -1.22
CA THR A 115 0.88 15.85 0.17
C THR A 115 1.47 14.57 0.76
N VAL A 116 2.65 14.68 1.36
CA VAL A 116 3.21 13.67 2.26
C VAL A 116 3.05 14.15 3.70
N GLU A 117 2.53 13.28 4.56
CA GLU A 117 2.34 13.52 5.99
C GLU A 117 3.21 12.56 6.81
N ASN A 118 3.78 13.04 7.92
CA ASN A 118 4.53 12.20 8.85
C ASN A 118 3.68 11.86 10.09
N HIS A 119 3.22 10.62 10.20
CA HIS A 119 2.51 10.11 11.38
C HIS A 119 3.42 9.55 12.47
N GLY A 120 4.73 9.49 12.23
CA GLY A 120 5.74 9.12 13.22
C GLY A 120 6.02 10.24 14.21
N PHE A 121 6.55 9.89 15.39
CA PHE A 121 6.90 10.86 16.43
C PHE A 121 8.24 11.56 16.20
N ARG A 122 9.10 11.01 15.35
CA ARG A 122 10.38 11.62 14.98
C ARG A 122 10.25 12.32 13.62
N PRO A 123 10.93 13.45 13.40
CA PRO A 123 11.02 14.04 12.07
C PRO A 123 11.70 13.06 11.11
N VAL A 124 11.40 13.16 9.82
CA VAL A 124 12.02 12.32 8.79
C VAL A 124 12.79 13.22 7.83
N ALA A 125 14.09 12.97 7.69
CA ALA A 125 14.94 13.68 6.75
C ALA A 125 15.12 12.86 5.47
N LEU A 126 14.84 13.49 4.34
CA LEU A 126 14.91 12.92 3.00
C LEU A 126 15.92 13.73 2.20
N GLY A 127 16.92 13.07 1.63
CA GLY A 127 17.85 13.72 0.71
C GLY A 127 17.24 13.90 -0.68
N GLU A 128 17.70 14.88 -1.44
CA GLU A 128 17.37 15.03 -2.86
C GLU A 128 17.49 13.71 -3.64
N GLY A 129 16.53 13.42 -4.51
CA GLY A 129 16.48 12.19 -5.30
C GLY A 129 15.94 10.97 -4.54
N THR A 130 15.66 11.07 -3.23
CA THR A 130 15.08 9.96 -2.46
C THR A 130 13.74 9.54 -3.04
N ARG A 131 13.61 8.26 -3.40
CA ARG A 131 12.41 7.67 -4.01
C ARG A 131 11.46 7.19 -2.94
N LEU A 132 10.28 7.80 -2.83
CA LEU A 132 9.37 7.57 -1.70
C LEU A 132 8.28 6.54 -1.99
N PHE A 133 7.62 6.68 -3.12
CA PHE A 133 6.42 5.90 -3.46
C PHE A 133 6.27 5.76 -4.96
N ARG A 134 5.37 4.88 -5.37
CA ARG A 134 4.92 4.79 -6.76
C ARG A 134 3.42 4.67 -6.84
N PHE A 135 2.87 5.05 -7.97
CA PHE A 135 1.51 4.65 -8.33
C PHE A 135 1.48 3.21 -8.78
N ILE A 136 0.39 2.54 -8.46
CA ILE A 136 0.09 1.20 -8.94
C ILE A 136 -1.30 1.22 -9.56
N LYS A 137 -1.51 0.35 -10.55
CA LYS A 137 -2.83 0.14 -11.13
C LYS A 137 -3.15 -1.34 -11.18
N GLU A 138 -4.18 -1.72 -10.45
CA GLU A 138 -4.69 -3.08 -10.35
C GLU A 138 -5.57 -3.40 -11.57
N ASN A 139 -5.37 -4.56 -12.20
CA ASN A 139 -6.30 -5.11 -13.17
C ASN A 139 -7.17 -6.17 -12.48
N PHE A 140 -8.45 -5.84 -12.24
CA PHE A 140 -9.34 -6.71 -11.49
C PHE A 140 -9.51 -8.11 -12.10
N LYS A 141 -9.38 -8.24 -13.43
CA LYS A 141 -9.46 -9.54 -14.13
C LYS A 141 -8.30 -10.47 -13.82
N SER A 142 -7.22 -9.94 -13.27
CA SER A 142 -5.99 -10.68 -12.95
C SER A 142 -5.94 -11.15 -11.49
N TYR A 143 -6.96 -10.83 -10.68
CA TYR A 143 -7.05 -11.35 -9.32
C TYR A 143 -7.18 -12.87 -9.29
N LEU A 144 -6.46 -13.47 -8.34
CA LEU A 144 -6.66 -14.84 -7.93
C LEU A 144 -7.72 -14.84 -6.84
N GLU A 145 -8.94 -15.16 -7.24
CA GLU A 145 -10.11 -15.31 -6.37
C GLU A 145 -10.70 -16.72 -6.56
N ASP A 146 -11.58 -17.10 -5.65
CA ASP A 146 -12.37 -18.33 -5.74
C ASP A 146 -11.48 -19.58 -5.88
N ASP A 147 -11.86 -20.52 -6.74
CA ASP A 147 -11.07 -21.71 -7.07
C ASP A 147 -9.64 -21.38 -7.51
N LYS A 148 -9.39 -20.24 -8.17
CA LYS A 148 -8.03 -19.88 -8.60
C LYS A 148 -7.12 -19.60 -7.40
N LEU A 149 -7.65 -18.92 -6.39
CA LEU A 149 -6.92 -18.67 -5.14
C LEU A 149 -6.66 -19.99 -4.40
N VAL A 150 -7.69 -20.81 -4.26
CA VAL A 150 -7.59 -22.10 -3.58
C VAL A 150 -6.57 -23.01 -4.28
N GLN A 151 -6.58 -23.05 -5.62
CA GLN A 151 -5.62 -23.83 -6.39
C GLN A 151 -4.21 -23.25 -6.30
N ALA A 152 -4.03 -21.94 -6.28
CA ALA A 152 -2.71 -21.32 -6.10
C ALA A 152 -2.09 -21.66 -4.74
N VAL A 153 -2.90 -21.72 -3.67
CA VAL A 153 -2.45 -22.18 -2.35
C VAL A 153 -2.15 -23.68 -2.37
N LYS A 154 -3.07 -24.52 -2.88
CA LYS A 154 -2.89 -25.99 -2.92
C LYS A 154 -1.69 -26.43 -3.76
N SER A 155 -1.43 -25.76 -4.87
CA SER A 155 -0.28 -26.05 -5.75
C SER A 155 1.04 -25.51 -5.20
N GLY A 156 1.02 -24.72 -4.12
CA GLY A 156 2.22 -24.15 -3.52
C GLY A 156 2.77 -22.92 -4.24
N LEU A 157 1.99 -22.28 -5.12
CA LEU A 157 2.35 -20.97 -5.69
C LEU A 157 2.22 -19.86 -4.63
N ILE A 158 1.31 -20.04 -3.67
CA ILE A 158 1.20 -19.24 -2.46
C ILE A 158 1.43 -20.18 -1.27
N LYS A 159 2.57 -20.03 -0.60
CA LYS A 159 2.92 -20.80 0.59
C LYS A 159 2.76 -19.94 1.83
N ILE A 160 2.01 -20.42 2.81
CA ILE A 160 1.73 -19.71 4.05
C ILE A 160 2.17 -20.63 5.19
N GLN A 161 3.02 -20.13 6.06
CA GLN A 161 3.46 -20.88 7.24
C GLN A 161 2.33 -20.95 8.27
N GLY A 162 2.25 -22.04 9.03
CA GLY A 162 1.29 -22.18 10.14
C GLY A 162 -0.07 -22.73 9.72
N ASP A 163 -0.96 -22.84 10.71
CA ASP A 163 -2.20 -23.58 10.59
C ASP A 163 -3.34 -22.71 10.05
N ARG A 164 -4.09 -23.25 9.09
CA ARG A 164 -5.33 -22.63 8.63
C ARG A 164 -6.35 -22.63 9.78
N LEU A 165 -7.05 -21.52 9.98
CA LEU A 165 -7.95 -21.19 11.10
C LEU A 165 -7.26 -20.85 12.43
N GLY A 166 -5.93 -20.93 12.52
CA GLY A 166 -5.15 -20.39 13.63
C GLY A 166 -4.37 -19.16 13.21
N ASP A 167 -3.47 -19.35 12.24
CA ASP A 167 -2.53 -18.32 11.79
C ASP A 167 -2.99 -17.61 10.52
N TRP A 168 -3.87 -18.22 9.74
CA TRP A 168 -4.44 -17.60 8.55
C TRP A 168 -5.77 -18.23 8.16
N THR A 169 -6.58 -17.48 7.41
CA THR A 169 -7.82 -18.01 6.81
C THR A 169 -8.14 -17.30 5.51
N TYR A 170 -9.00 -17.88 4.68
CA TYR A 170 -9.51 -17.18 3.51
C TYR A 170 -10.38 -16.00 3.94
N SER A 171 -10.20 -14.87 3.27
CA SER A 171 -11.14 -13.77 3.35
C SER A 171 -12.25 -13.97 2.32
N TYR A 172 -13.46 -13.60 2.71
CA TYR A 172 -14.64 -13.63 1.85
C TYR A 172 -15.15 -12.21 1.76
N GLY A 173 -15.46 -11.73 0.56
CA GLY A 173 -16.12 -10.44 0.39
C GLY A 173 -17.49 -10.45 1.08
N GLU A 174 -18.07 -9.28 1.31
CA GLU A 174 -19.42 -9.14 1.85
C GLU A 174 -20.26 -8.22 0.95
N VAL A 175 -21.51 -8.61 0.72
CA VAL A 175 -22.50 -7.78 0.01
C VAL A 175 -23.74 -7.71 0.89
N ALA A 176 -24.15 -6.49 1.27
CA ALA A 176 -25.28 -6.25 2.17
C ALA A 176 -25.21 -7.05 3.49
N GLY A 177 -24.01 -7.24 4.04
CA GLY A 177 -23.79 -8.01 5.28
C GLY A 177 -23.78 -9.53 5.11
N HIS A 178 -23.97 -10.05 3.89
CA HIS A 178 -23.84 -11.47 3.59
C HIS A 178 -22.45 -11.77 3.03
N LYS A 179 -21.76 -12.73 3.64
CA LYS A 179 -20.49 -13.24 3.12
C LYS A 179 -20.71 -13.88 1.76
N LEU A 180 -19.89 -13.47 0.80
CA LEU A 180 -19.82 -14.12 -0.50
C LEU A 180 -19.36 -15.57 -0.29
N PRO A 181 -19.89 -16.52 -1.08
CA PRO A 181 -19.54 -17.93 -0.94
C PRO A 181 -18.10 -18.24 -1.36
N ARG A 182 -17.39 -17.27 -1.93
CA ARG A 182 -16.12 -17.47 -2.64
C ARG A 182 -15.02 -16.59 -2.02
N PRO A 183 -13.82 -17.14 -1.80
CA PRO A 183 -12.74 -16.40 -1.20
C PRO A 183 -12.19 -15.33 -2.14
N THR A 184 -11.92 -14.14 -1.62
CA THR A 184 -11.39 -12.98 -2.39
C THR A 184 -9.93 -12.66 -2.01
N GLY A 185 -9.41 -13.29 -0.97
CA GLY A 185 -8.05 -13.09 -0.46
C GLY A 185 -7.78 -13.95 0.77
N ILE A 186 -6.80 -13.52 1.57
CA ILE A 186 -6.36 -14.22 2.77
C ILE A 186 -6.17 -13.21 3.90
N PHE A 187 -6.72 -13.54 5.06
CA PHE A 187 -6.36 -12.92 6.31
C PHE A 187 -5.21 -13.67 6.95
N ILE A 188 -4.17 -12.93 7.33
CA ILE A 188 -2.94 -13.48 7.90
C ILE A 188 -2.64 -12.88 9.25
N ARG A 189 -2.30 -13.70 10.23
CA ARG A 189 -2.05 -13.26 11.60
C ARG A 189 -0.79 -12.42 11.66
N ILE A 190 -0.89 -11.30 12.36
CA ILE A 190 0.22 -10.45 12.78
C ILE A 190 0.66 -10.93 14.16
N ASN A 191 1.94 -11.19 14.33
CA ASN A 191 2.48 -11.61 15.62
C ASN A 191 2.32 -10.46 16.64
N THR A 192 1.47 -10.70 17.65
CA THR A 192 1.13 -9.73 18.69
C THR A 192 2.29 -9.43 19.63
N GLU A 193 3.21 -10.40 19.83
CA GLU A 193 4.36 -10.27 20.74
C GLU A 193 5.49 -9.43 20.13
N ASN A 194 5.57 -9.41 18.79
CA ASN A 194 6.58 -8.69 18.03
C ASN A 194 6.15 -7.27 17.63
N ARG A 195 5.03 -6.78 18.18
CA ARG A 195 4.62 -5.40 17.93
C ARG A 195 5.59 -4.43 18.58
N ARG A 196 6.03 -3.47 17.78
CA ARG A 196 7.00 -2.45 18.18
C ARG A 196 6.55 -1.09 17.67
N TRP A 197 7.14 -0.04 18.20
CA TRP A 197 6.95 1.33 17.70
C TRP A 197 8.26 2.08 17.75
N ILE A 198 8.30 3.25 17.08
CA ILE A 198 9.44 4.16 17.15
C ILE A 198 9.03 5.33 18.07
N PRO A 199 9.62 5.45 19.27
CA PRO A 199 9.29 6.54 20.20
C PRO A 199 9.81 7.89 19.70
N PRO A 200 9.31 9.01 20.25
CA PRO A 200 9.95 10.31 20.08
C PRO A 200 11.40 10.27 20.57
N HIS A 201 12.25 11.11 19.97
CA HIS A 201 13.61 11.35 20.46
C HIS A 201 13.62 12.59 21.35
N PRO A 202 14.33 12.60 22.49
CA PRO A 202 14.40 13.77 23.38
C PRO A 202 14.80 15.06 22.66
N ASP A 203 15.83 14.96 21.81
CA ASP A 203 16.34 16.11 21.04
C ASP A 203 15.64 16.32 19.69
N ASN A 204 14.52 15.62 19.45
CA ASN A 204 13.78 15.68 18.19
C ASN A 204 14.66 15.37 16.94
N GLU A 205 15.66 14.51 17.10
CA GLU A 205 16.60 14.16 16.04
C GLU A 205 15.87 13.41 14.90
N PRO A 206 16.08 13.80 13.63
CA PRO A 206 15.40 13.20 12.49
C PRO A 206 15.89 11.78 12.20
N ILE A 207 14.99 10.95 11.66
CA ILE A 207 15.34 9.66 11.09
C ILE A 207 15.81 9.87 9.64
N CYS A 208 16.99 9.36 9.33
CA CYS A 208 17.57 9.35 7.99
C CYS A 208 17.69 7.90 7.49
N ILE A 209 16.97 7.55 6.42
CA ILE A 209 17.12 6.25 5.77
C ILE A 209 17.73 6.43 4.38
N PRO A 210 18.87 5.78 4.07
CA PRO A 210 19.47 5.86 2.75
C PRO A 210 18.53 5.29 1.68
N ASP A 211 18.53 5.87 0.48
CA ASP A 211 17.68 5.40 -0.63
C ASP A 211 18.17 4.07 -1.24
N SER A 212 19.47 3.79 -1.11
CA SER A 212 20.15 2.59 -1.60
C SER A 212 20.42 1.56 -0.48
N GLY A 213 20.47 0.28 -0.86
CA GLY A 213 20.88 -0.83 0.02
C GLY A 213 19.76 -1.59 0.75
N GLU A 214 20.08 -2.83 1.10
CA GLU A 214 19.24 -3.77 1.87
C GLU A 214 19.29 -3.51 3.39
N GLY A 215 20.22 -2.67 3.85
CA GLY A 215 20.49 -2.42 5.28
C GLY A 215 19.46 -1.55 6.01
N TYR A 216 18.44 -1.02 5.35
CA TYR A 216 17.48 -0.09 5.97
C TYR A 216 16.75 -0.69 7.16
N ARG A 217 16.53 -2.02 7.16
CA ARG A 217 15.90 -2.70 8.30
C ARG A 217 16.74 -2.61 9.55
N LYS A 218 18.06 -2.76 9.47
CA LYS A 218 18.94 -2.63 10.64
C LYS A 218 18.80 -1.25 11.29
N ILE A 219 18.66 -0.20 10.48
CA ILE A 219 18.44 1.16 10.96
C ILE A 219 17.10 1.23 11.69
N ILE A 220 16.01 0.83 11.04
CA ILE A 220 14.66 0.86 11.64
C ILE A 220 14.62 0.01 12.92
N ASP A 221 15.16 -1.20 12.89
CA ASP A 221 15.14 -2.15 14.00
C ASP A 221 15.90 -1.61 15.22
N SER A 222 16.97 -0.84 15.00
CA SER A 222 17.68 -0.17 16.08
C SER A 222 16.85 0.90 16.80
N LEU A 223 15.84 1.45 16.11
CA LEU A 223 14.92 2.47 16.63
C LEU A 223 13.70 1.86 17.33
N LEU A 224 13.40 0.59 17.11
CA LEU A 224 12.18 -0.05 17.60
C LEU A 224 12.24 -0.29 19.11
N LYS A 225 11.13 0.02 19.78
CA LYS A 225 10.88 -0.27 21.20
C LYS A 225 9.55 -1.01 21.38
N PRO A 226 9.35 -1.73 22.50
CA PRO A 226 8.04 -2.26 22.86
C PRO A 226 6.99 -1.14 22.89
N ILE A 227 5.74 -1.48 22.51
CA ILE A 227 4.60 -0.56 22.64
C ILE A 227 4.48 -0.15 24.12
N PRO A 228 4.27 1.14 24.44
CA PRO A 228 4.17 1.58 25.82
C PRO A 228 2.86 1.11 26.44
N GLU A 229 2.88 0.81 27.74
CA GLU A 229 1.68 0.42 28.51
C GLU A 229 0.72 1.62 28.69
N GLU A 230 1.25 2.83 28.63
CA GLU A 230 0.47 4.06 28.72
C GLU A 230 -0.51 4.21 27.54
N LYS A 231 -1.69 4.76 27.83
CA LYS A 231 -2.72 5.02 26.82
C LYS A 231 -2.33 6.22 25.95
N ILE A 232 -1.76 5.96 24.78
CA ILE A 232 -1.49 6.96 23.75
C ILE A 232 -2.60 6.89 22.69
N ARG A 233 -3.16 8.05 22.35
CA ARG A 233 -4.33 8.18 21.46
C ARG A 233 -4.09 7.68 20.04
N LYS A 234 -2.86 7.78 19.53
CA LYS A 234 -2.51 7.40 18.16
C LYS A 234 -1.02 7.16 18.10
N ILE A 235 -0.61 5.93 17.83
CA ILE A 235 0.77 5.58 17.53
C ILE A 235 0.83 4.85 16.20
N LEU A 236 1.95 4.99 15.51
CA LEU A 236 2.34 4.04 14.49
C LEU A 236 3.07 2.88 15.16
N TRP A 237 2.54 1.67 15.02
CA TRP A 237 3.26 0.46 15.37
C TRP A 237 3.59 -0.36 14.13
N ILE A 238 4.65 -1.15 14.26
CA ILE A 238 5.15 -2.07 13.25
C ILE A 238 4.97 -3.47 13.79
N GLY A 239 4.32 -4.33 13.00
CA GLY A 239 4.19 -5.75 13.27
C GLY A 239 4.75 -6.58 12.12
N GLU A 240 4.87 -7.88 12.37
CA GLU A 240 5.31 -8.84 11.37
C GLU A 240 4.28 -9.97 11.30
N THR A 241 3.86 -10.32 10.08
CA THR A 241 2.96 -11.46 9.85
C THR A 241 3.70 -12.78 10.06
N ILE A 242 2.98 -13.90 10.14
CA ILE A 242 3.61 -15.19 9.76
C ILE A 242 4.13 -15.14 8.31
N LYS A 243 5.10 -16.00 7.97
CA LYS A 243 5.77 -15.96 6.67
C LYS A 243 4.82 -16.36 5.52
N VAL A 244 4.86 -15.57 4.45
CA VAL A 244 4.23 -15.88 3.15
C VAL A 244 5.31 -15.89 2.10
N THR A 245 5.31 -16.93 1.27
CA THR A 245 6.19 -17.02 0.10
C THR A 245 5.35 -17.11 -1.16
N LEU A 246 5.68 -16.25 -2.12
CA LEU A 246 4.98 -16.11 -3.38
C LEU A 246 5.88 -16.56 -4.52
N ASP A 247 5.32 -17.38 -5.42
CA ASP A 247 5.92 -17.69 -6.71
C ASP A 247 6.20 -16.39 -7.51
N PRO A 248 7.28 -16.32 -8.31
CA PRO A 248 7.58 -15.15 -9.14
C PRO A 248 6.43 -14.67 -10.03
N SER A 249 5.50 -15.55 -10.41
CA SER A 249 4.33 -15.22 -11.24
C SER A 249 3.16 -14.58 -10.49
N ILE A 250 3.26 -14.39 -9.17
CA ILE A 250 2.19 -13.82 -8.34
C ILE A 250 2.72 -12.60 -7.57
N ASP A 251 2.02 -11.48 -7.65
CA ASP A 251 2.18 -10.39 -6.70
C ASP A 251 1.07 -10.44 -5.65
N ALA A 252 1.31 -9.87 -4.47
CA ALA A 252 0.26 -9.63 -3.49
C ALA A 252 0.08 -8.13 -3.22
N ILE A 253 -1.16 -7.77 -2.90
CA ILE A 253 -1.57 -6.46 -2.42
C ILE A 253 -1.97 -6.62 -0.96
N LEU A 254 -1.26 -5.90 -0.09
CA LEU A 254 -1.65 -5.69 1.29
C LEU A 254 -2.66 -4.55 1.33
N ASP A 255 -3.87 -4.85 1.78
CA ASP A 255 -4.98 -3.88 1.80
C ASP A 255 -4.88 -2.91 2.97
N THR A 256 -5.20 -1.64 2.71
CA THR A 256 -5.11 -0.53 3.68
C THR A 256 -6.36 -0.38 4.56
N ALA A 257 -7.32 -1.32 4.47
CA ALA A 257 -8.62 -1.19 5.11
C ALA A 257 -8.52 -1.13 6.64
N ALA A 258 -9.52 -0.48 7.27
CA ALA A 258 -9.79 -0.64 8.69
C ALA A 258 -10.04 -2.12 8.96
N ILE A 259 -9.03 -2.80 9.51
CA ILE A 259 -9.14 -4.22 9.84
C ILE A 259 -10.11 -4.32 11.01
N ARG A 260 -11.39 -4.56 10.71
CA ARG A 260 -12.38 -4.95 11.70
C ARG A 260 -12.00 -6.33 12.22
N GLY A 261 -12.17 -6.55 13.53
CA GLY A 261 -11.97 -7.84 14.14
C GLY A 261 -12.71 -8.93 13.37
N ILE A 262 -11.99 -9.92 12.86
CA ILE A 262 -12.60 -11.09 12.24
C ILE A 262 -13.03 -11.99 13.38
N LYS A 263 -14.32 -12.33 13.45
CA LYS A 263 -14.79 -13.44 14.29
C LYS A 263 -14.18 -14.73 13.75
N THR A 264 -13.23 -15.28 14.48
CA THR A 264 -12.76 -16.66 14.29
C THR A 264 -13.34 -17.50 15.42
N ASP A 265 -13.48 -18.81 15.21
CA ASP A 265 -14.05 -19.74 16.21
C ASP A 265 -13.26 -19.79 17.53
N LYS A 266 -12.06 -19.18 17.57
CA LYS A 266 -11.16 -19.15 18.73
C LYS A 266 -10.95 -17.76 19.34
N ASP A 267 -11.20 -16.69 18.60
CA ASP A 267 -11.04 -15.31 19.07
C ASP A 267 -12.26 -14.48 18.63
N ILE A 268 -13.08 -14.05 19.60
CA ILE A 268 -14.07 -12.99 19.42
C ILE A 268 -13.29 -11.67 19.50
N LEU A 269 -12.90 -11.11 18.36
CA LEU A 269 -12.31 -9.77 18.32
C LEU A 269 -13.40 -8.72 18.13
N ASP A 270 -13.42 -7.76 19.05
CA ASP A 270 -14.43 -6.70 19.19
C ASP A 270 -14.58 -5.89 17.89
N GLU A 271 -15.83 -5.67 17.48
CA GLU A 271 -16.25 -4.89 16.31
C GLU A 271 -15.78 -3.41 16.40
N ASN A 272 -15.26 -3.01 17.57
CA ASN A 272 -14.67 -1.71 17.87
C ASN A 272 -13.14 -1.62 17.66
N THR A 273 -12.49 -2.65 17.09
CA THR A 273 -11.06 -2.58 16.72
C THR A 273 -10.88 -1.73 15.47
N TRP A 274 -10.21 -0.57 15.60
CA TRP A 274 -9.90 0.32 14.49
C TRP A 274 -8.40 0.59 14.42
N GLY A 275 -7.75 0.05 13.38
CA GLY A 275 -6.41 0.44 12.97
C GLY A 275 -6.38 0.70 11.48
N VAL A 276 -5.60 1.70 11.05
CA VAL A 276 -5.40 2.02 9.64
C VAL A 276 -4.03 1.52 9.24
N GLN A 277 -3.97 0.58 8.29
CA GLN A 277 -2.71 0.13 7.76
C GLN A 277 -2.18 1.14 6.73
N LEU A 278 -0.92 1.54 6.87
CA LEU A 278 -0.24 2.47 5.98
C LEU A 278 0.16 1.81 4.65
N ASN A 279 0.57 2.68 3.73
CA ASN A 279 0.53 2.47 2.28
C ASN A 279 1.62 1.55 1.69
N SER A 280 2.32 0.71 2.45
CA SER A 280 3.26 -0.25 1.85
C SER A 280 2.50 -1.48 1.35
N ARG A 281 1.97 -1.37 0.12
CA ARG A 281 0.93 -2.29 -0.39
C ARG A 281 1.47 -3.43 -1.21
N VAL A 282 2.44 -3.17 -2.09
CA VAL A 282 2.89 -4.16 -3.08
C VAL A 282 3.93 -5.09 -2.49
N ILE A 283 3.67 -6.38 -2.67
CA ILE A 283 4.57 -7.46 -2.31
C ILE A 283 4.93 -8.21 -3.59
N ASP A 284 6.20 -8.13 -3.97
CA ASP A 284 6.69 -8.74 -5.21
C ASP A 284 6.90 -10.25 -5.08
N GLY A 285 6.31 -11.02 -6.02
CA GLY A 285 6.58 -12.45 -6.15
C GLY A 285 8.04 -12.80 -6.37
N GLY A 286 8.49 -13.92 -5.80
CA GLY A 286 9.88 -14.41 -5.91
C GLY A 286 10.89 -13.69 -5.02
N ARG A 287 10.45 -12.70 -4.22
CA ARG A 287 11.28 -11.91 -3.29
C ARG A 287 10.80 -12.01 -1.83
N THR A 288 9.85 -12.89 -1.55
CA THR A 288 9.22 -13.05 -0.24
C THR A 288 9.64 -14.35 0.42
N ASP A 289 10.77 -14.32 1.12
CA ASP A 289 11.20 -15.39 2.01
C ASP A 289 11.23 -14.96 3.48
N TRP A 290 10.56 -13.85 3.81
CA TRP A 290 10.52 -13.24 5.14
C TRP A 290 9.08 -12.83 5.51
N GLN A 291 8.87 -12.56 6.80
CA GLN A 291 7.59 -12.10 7.34
C GLN A 291 7.22 -10.71 6.80
N ILE A 292 5.97 -10.48 6.44
CA ILE A 292 5.56 -9.17 5.90
C ILE A 292 5.49 -8.18 7.06
N ARG A 293 6.18 -7.04 6.94
CA ARG A 293 6.02 -5.94 7.90
C ARG A 293 4.73 -5.18 7.61
N THR A 294 3.97 -4.93 8.66
CA THR A 294 2.73 -4.15 8.62
C THR A 294 2.92 -2.88 9.42
N GLU A 295 2.58 -1.74 8.83
CA GLU A 295 2.66 -0.44 9.47
C GLU A 295 1.23 0.02 9.80
N ILE A 296 0.85 0.04 11.08
CA ILE A 296 -0.54 0.29 11.46
C ILE A 296 -0.64 1.42 12.48
N ILE A 297 -1.55 2.34 12.20
CA ILE A 297 -1.89 3.43 13.08
C ILE A 297 -3.10 3.03 13.92
N SER A 298 -2.94 2.99 15.25
CA SER A 298 -4.02 2.73 16.20
C SER A 298 -3.77 3.36 17.57
N GLN A 299 -4.76 3.24 18.46
CA GLN A 299 -4.57 3.48 19.90
C GLN A 299 -3.69 2.38 20.51
N THR A 300 -3.01 2.67 21.63
CA THR A 300 -2.18 1.66 22.34
C THR A 300 -2.99 0.66 23.16
N SER A 301 -4.30 0.87 23.31
CA SER A 301 -5.19 -0.08 23.96
C SER A 301 -5.19 -1.40 23.17
N LEU A 302 -4.57 -2.45 23.73
CA LEU A 302 -4.24 -3.71 23.05
C LEU A 302 -5.47 -4.41 22.45
N ASP A 303 -6.64 -4.22 23.06
CA ASP A 303 -7.96 -4.64 22.59
C ASP A 303 -8.38 -4.01 21.24
N ARG A 304 -7.70 -2.94 20.81
CA ARG A 304 -8.01 -2.19 19.58
C ARG A 304 -6.93 -2.28 18.51
N ILE A 305 -5.96 -3.17 18.68
CA ILE A 305 -4.87 -3.34 17.72
C ILE A 305 -5.19 -4.49 16.76
N PRO A 306 -5.26 -4.26 15.43
CA PRO A 306 -5.49 -5.32 14.45
C PRO A 306 -4.53 -6.51 14.54
N ASN A 307 -5.08 -7.71 14.70
CA ASN A 307 -4.33 -8.97 14.80
C ASN A 307 -4.13 -9.66 13.44
N PHE A 308 -4.72 -9.14 12.38
CA PHE A 308 -4.64 -9.74 11.05
C PHE A 308 -4.35 -8.68 10.01
N ALA A 309 -3.66 -9.06 8.94
CA ALA A 309 -3.51 -8.28 7.72
C ALA A 309 -4.29 -8.95 6.59
N HIS A 310 -4.75 -8.19 5.60
CA HIS A 310 -5.49 -8.73 4.46
C HIS A 310 -4.64 -8.67 3.19
N LEU A 311 -4.48 -9.83 2.55
CA LEU A 311 -3.74 -9.99 1.31
C LEU A 311 -4.67 -10.42 0.17
N ARG A 312 -4.62 -9.68 -0.94
CA ARG A 312 -5.17 -10.09 -2.24
C ARG A 312 -4.03 -10.44 -3.19
N PHE A 313 -4.27 -11.33 -4.15
CA PHE A 313 -3.21 -11.86 -5.02
C PHE A 313 -3.51 -11.60 -6.49
N ILE A 314 -2.52 -11.13 -7.23
CA ILE A 314 -2.62 -10.80 -8.65
C ILE A 314 -1.66 -11.66 -9.44
N LYS A 315 -2.16 -12.33 -10.48
CA LYS A 315 -1.33 -13.06 -11.42
C LYS A 315 -0.61 -12.09 -12.36
N LYS A 316 0.70 -12.27 -12.52
CA LYS A 316 1.50 -11.49 -13.48
C LYS A 316 1.23 -11.91 -14.93
N PRO A 317 1.45 -10.99 -15.88
CA PRO A 317 1.61 -11.37 -17.28
C PRO A 317 2.67 -12.47 -17.42
N ARG A 318 2.47 -13.41 -18.33
CA ARG A 318 3.55 -14.27 -18.81
C ARG A 318 4.39 -13.50 -19.83
#